data_AF-A0A1V4EWQ5-F1
#
_entry.id   AF-A0A1V4EWQ5-F1
#
_cell.length_a   1.000
_cell.length_b   1.000
_cell.length_c   1.000
_cell.angle_alpha   90.00
_cell.angle_beta   90.00
_cell.angle_gamma   90.00
#
_symmetry.space_group_name_H-M   'P 1'
#
loop_
_entity.id
_entity.type
_entity.pdbx_description
1 polymer ?
#
loop_
_entity_poly.entity_id
_entity_poly.type
_entity_poly.pdbx_seq_one_letter_code
_entity_poly.pdbx_strand_id
1 'polypeptide(L)'
;MMHKVHQSTITDAVLNRLIDRFVSDRDLYFFEDDSIIQSLLAMGIPIYTPSELARSFPTFSLEYGAIYGLWSMNLTEHVMAAFLQTEQLQSFDPDIQQRILEYQVRCKRGQLYLESWFEDHLPLTSYTVTVEGQRFYLLQSRDWRSFSADVRKRWILKWLREWHKRDEGSADVAIDGADVRVPLELLNEFAGTFADRSGPNCFAAAAAMAVCRSSVQNLAQARDLIFSWLHQEPFFRLLKAHLETGAMRLSFE
;
A
#
# COMPACT_ATOMS: atom_id res chain seq x y z
N MET A 1 -10.26 22.63 -7.02
CA MET A 1 -10.29 21.96 -8.33
C MET A 1 -10.40 20.45 -8.12
N MET A 2 -11.02 19.76 -9.08
CA MET A 2 -11.17 18.30 -9.08
C MET A 2 -10.39 17.73 -10.27
N HIS A 3 -9.63 16.66 -10.05
CA HIS A 3 -8.84 16.00 -11.08
C HIS A 3 -9.42 14.62 -11.35
N LYS A 4 -9.60 14.27 -12.62
CA LYS A 4 -10.05 12.93 -13.02
C LYS A 4 -8.84 11.99 -13.15
N VAL A 5 -8.90 10.87 -12.44
CA VAL A 5 -7.95 9.76 -12.55
C VAL A 5 -8.78 8.51 -12.83
N HIS A 6 -8.75 8.04 -14.08
CA HIS A 6 -9.62 6.94 -14.55
C HIS A 6 -11.11 7.24 -14.29
N GLN A 7 -11.82 6.38 -13.55
CA GLN A 7 -13.23 6.55 -13.15
C GLN A 7 -13.39 7.33 -11.83
N SER A 8 -12.30 7.67 -11.15
CA SER A 8 -12.32 8.35 -9.86
C SER A 8 -11.99 9.83 -9.99
N THR A 9 -12.41 10.61 -8.98
CA THR A 9 -12.10 12.04 -8.90
C THR A 9 -11.37 12.34 -7.61
N ILE A 10 -10.24 13.04 -7.71
CA ILE A 10 -9.43 13.47 -6.57
C ILE A 10 -9.54 14.99 -6.40
N THR A 11 -9.80 15.43 -5.17
CA THR A 11 -9.83 16.87 -4.84
C THR A 11 -8.42 17.40 -4.60
N ASP A 12 -8.21 18.70 -4.77
CA ASP A 12 -6.93 19.33 -4.43
C ASP A 12 -6.49 19.06 -2.99
N ALA A 13 -7.43 19.00 -2.03
CA ALA A 13 -7.12 18.73 -0.63
C ALA A 13 -6.55 17.32 -0.42
N VAL A 14 -7.09 16.32 -1.13
CA VAL A 14 -6.54 14.96 -1.10
C VAL A 14 -5.20 14.91 -1.83
N LEU A 15 -5.11 15.54 -3.00
CA LEU A 15 -3.89 15.58 -3.79
C LEU A 15 -2.73 16.23 -3.02
N ASN A 16 -2.96 17.33 -2.32
CA ASN A 16 -1.94 18.00 -1.50
C ASN A 16 -1.50 17.10 -0.33
N ARG A 17 -2.44 16.42 0.35
CA ARG A 17 -2.07 15.45 1.40
C ARG A 17 -1.21 14.30 0.89
N LEU A 18 -1.48 13.81 -0.32
CA LEU A 18 -0.64 12.81 -0.97
C LEU A 18 0.75 13.39 -1.28
N ILE A 19 0.82 14.59 -1.86
CA ILE A 19 2.10 15.26 -2.18
C ILE A 19 2.98 15.39 -0.94
N ASP A 20 2.41 15.79 0.20
CA ASP A 20 3.15 16.02 1.43
C ASP A 20 3.73 14.73 2.04
N ARG A 21 3.14 13.56 1.72
CA ARG A 21 3.52 12.25 2.27
C ARG A 21 4.12 11.29 1.24
N PHE A 22 4.21 11.69 -0.02
CA PHE A 22 4.55 10.78 -1.12
C PHE A 22 5.96 10.21 -1.01
N VAL A 23 6.92 11.05 -0.68
CA VAL A 23 8.33 10.67 -0.52
C VAL A 23 8.76 10.97 0.91
N SER A 24 9.09 9.91 1.64
CA SER A 24 9.57 10.00 3.02
C SER A 24 11.08 10.18 3.08
N ASP A 25 11.58 10.76 4.18
CA ASP A 25 13.01 10.83 4.50
C ASP A 25 13.61 9.44 4.85
N ARG A 26 12.73 8.49 5.21
CA ARG A 26 13.05 7.09 5.50
C ARG A 26 12.20 6.18 4.63
N ASP A 27 12.82 5.18 4.02
CA ASP A 27 12.11 4.16 3.27
C ASP A 27 12.52 2.77 3.74
N LEU A 28 11.65 1.81 3.48
CA LEU A 28 11.89 0.41 3.79
C LEU A 28 12.55 -0.27 2.59
N TYR A 29 13.77 -0.74 2.80
CA TYR A 29 14.51 -1.51 1.82
C TYR A 29 14.45 -2.98 2.17
N PHE A 30 14.31 -3.80 1.15
CA PHE A 30 14.27 -5.26 1.21
C PHE A 30 15.53 -5.85 0.60
N PHE A 31 15.93 -7.01 1.09
CA PHE A 31 17.11 -7.73 0.63
C PHE A 31 17.02 -9.21 1.00
N GLU A 32 17.54 -10.07 0.12
CA GLU A 32 17.69 -11.52 0.35
C GLU A 32 19.16 -11.92 0.49
N ASP A 33 20.08 -10.98 0.27
CA ASP A 33 21.50 -11.27 0.17
C ASP A 33 22.18 -11.21 1.54
N ASP A 34 22.69 -12.35 2.02
CA ASP A 34 23.37 -12.47 3.30
C ASP A 34 24.53 -11.48 3.45
N SER A 35 25.28 -11.20 2.38
CA SER A 35 26.41 -10.28 2.49
C SER A 35 25.96 -8.83 2.69
N ILE A 36 24.82 -8.43 2.10
CA ILE A 36 24.20 -7.13 2.37
C ILE A 36 23.71 -7.09 3.82
N ILE A 37 23.02 -8.14 4.26
CA ILE A 37 22.51 -8.25 5.63
C ILE A 37 23.64 -8.12 6.67
N GLN A 38 24.73 -8.87 6.49
CA GLN A 38 25.88 -8.80 7.40
C GLN A 38 26.55 -7.42 7.39
N SER A 39 26.63 -6.77 6.22
CA SER A 39 27.17 -5.42 6.11
C SER A 39 26.31 -4.41 6.87
N LEU A 40 24.99 -4.48 6.72
CA LEU A 40 24.04 -3.62 7.45
C LEU A 40 24.11 -3.87 8.97
N LEU A 41 24.18 -5.13 9.41
CA LEU A 41 24.35 -5.48 10.82
C LEU A 41 25.67 -4.95 11.40
N ALA A 42 26.77 -5.05 10.66
CA ALA A 42 28.07 -4.52 11.07
C ALA A 42 28.06 -2.98 11.24
N MET A 43 27.18 -2.29 10.50
CA MET A 43 26.92 -0.85 10.63
C MET A 43 25.93 -0.51 11.76
N GLY A 44 25.43 -1.51 12.50
CA GLY A 44 24.45 -1.33 13.57
C GLY A 44 23.05 -1.02 13.07
N ILE A 45 22.73 -1.35 11.81
CA ILE A 45 21.40 -1.13 11.23
C ILE A 45 20.50 -2.32 11.60
N PRO A 46 19.34 -2.09 12.25
CA PRO A 46 18.42 -3.16 12.56
C PRO A 46 17.85 -3.80 11.29
N ILE A 47 17.87 -5.13 11.27
CA ILE A 47 17.31 -5.95 10.21
C ILE A 47 16.09 -6.68 10.76
N TYR A 48 14.99 -6.66 10.00
CA TYR A 48 13.73 -7.25 10.38
C TYR A 48 13.38 -8.40 9.43
N THR A 49 12.99 -9.53 9.99
CA THR A 49 12.19 -10.52 9.26
C THR A 49 10.80 -9.96 8.94
N PRO A 50 10.03 -10.56 8.01
CA PRO A 50 8.65 -10.12 7.74
C PRO A 50 7.77 -10.12 8.99
N SER A 51 7.93 -11.12 9.86
CA SER A 51 7.18 -11.23 11.12
C SER A 51 7.55 -10.15 12.13
N GLU A 52 8.83 -9.82 12.25
CA GLU A 52 9.30 -8.75 13.15
C GLU A 52 8.90 -7.38 12.63
N LEU A 53 8.95 -7.15 11.32
CA LEU A 53 8.49 -5.92 10.70
C LEU A 53 7.00 -5.70 10.99
N ALA A 54 6.16 -6.71 10.75
CA ALA A 54 4.72 -6.63 11.01
C ALA A 54 4.40 -6.35 12.48
N ARG A 55 5.16 -6.95 13.41
CA ARG A 55 4.98 -6.75 14.85
C ARG A 55 5.47 -5.38 15.33
N SER A 56 6.58 -4.91 14.76
CA SER A 56 7.21 -3.65 15.18
C SER A 56 6.51 -2.45 14.58
N PHE A 57 5.89 -2.60 13.40
CA PHE A 57 5.25 -1.52 12.66
C PHE A 57 3.86 -1.92 12.14
N PRO A 58 2.86 -2.13 13.03
CA PRO A 58 1.54 -2.63 12.65
C PRO A 58 0.77 -1.68 11.72
N THR A 59 1.07 -0.38 11.74
CA THR A 59 0.42 0.66 10.92
C THR A 59 1.20 1.04 9.66
N PHE A 60 2.35 0.43 9.41
CA PHE A 60 3.28 0.83 8.34
C PHE A 60 2.62 0.93 6.96
N SER A 61 1.71 0.01 6.64
CA SER A 61 0.99 -0.04 5.36
C SER A 61 0.13 1.19 5.05
N LEU A 62 -0.21 2.00 6.05
CA LEU A 62 -1.17 3.09 5.95
C LEU A 62 -0.49 4.46 5.79
N GLU A 63 0.80 4.55 6.11
CA GLU A 63 1.53 5.83 6.14
C GLU A 63 2.25 6.16 4.83
N TYR A 64 2.57 5.18 3.99
CA TYR A 64 3.36 5.41 2.78
C TYR A 64 2.66 4.87 1.54
N GLY A 65 2.31 5.77 0.61
CA GLY A 65 1.57 5.45 -0.62
C GLY A 65 2.24 4.43 -1.55
N ALA A 66 3.55 4.19 -1.40
CA ALA A 66 4.28 3.18 -2.16
C ALA A 66 4.20 1.75 -1.60
N ILE A 67 3.48 1.51 -0.49
CA ILE A 67 3.50 0.21 0.22
C ILE A 67 2.50 -0.82 -0.33
N TYR A 68 1.60 -0.46 -1.26
CA TYR A 68 0.56 -1.37 -1.78
C TYR A 68 1.03 -2.68 -2.46
N GLY A 69 2.33 -2.97 -2.51
CA GLY A 69 2.89 -4.27 -2.93
C GLY A 69 3.37 -5.20 -1.81
N LEU A 70 3.16 -4.90 -0.51
CA LEU A 70 3.70 -5.75 0.59
C LEU A 70 3.01 -7.11 0.63
N TRP A 71 1.70 -7.08 0.37
CA TRP A 71 0.86 -8.27 0.35
C TRP A 71 1.00 -9.10 -0.94
N SER A 72 1.49 -8.50 -2.03
CA SER A 72 1.72 -9.20 -3.30
C SER A 72 3.11 -9.83 -3.39
N MET A 73 4.01 -9.53 -2.46
CA MET A 73 5.30 -10.19 -2.40
C MET A 73 5.10 -11.58 -1.81
N ASN A 74 5.60 -12.60 -2.53
CA ASN A 74 5.93 -13.87 -1.90
C ASN A 74 7.13 -13.60 -0.98
N LEU A 75 6.85 -12.99 0.18
CA LEU A 75 7.82 -12.82 1.26
C LEU A 75 8.09 -14.22 1.80
N THR A 76 8.94 -14.94 1.10
CA THR A 76 9.60 -16.11 1.67
C THR A 76 10.30 -15.64 2.95
N GLU A 77 10.54 -16.56 3.88
CA GLU A 77 11.17 -16.25 5.18
C GLU A 77 12.58 -15.59 5.07
N HIS A 78 13.09 -15.44 3.85
CA HIS A 78 14.45 -15.02 3.51
C HIS A 78 14.52 -13.56 3.07
N VAL A 79 13.38 -12.90 2.84
CA VAL A 79 13.36 -11.46 2.56
C VAL A 79 13.44 -10.70 3.87
N MET A 80 14.59 -10.09 4.12
CA MET A 80 14.81 -9.22 5.26
C MET A 80 14.57 -7.77 4.86
N ALA A 81 14.27 -6.91 5.84
CA ALA A 81 14.01 -5.50 5.60
C ALA A 81 14.72 -4.58 6.60
N ALA A 82 15.08 -3.36 6.17
CA ALA A 82 15.60 -2.30 7.03
C ALA A 82 15.05 -0.94 6.63
N PHE A 83 14.83 -0.10 7.64
CA PHE A 83 14.57 1.31 7.44
C PHE A 83 15.89 2.03 7.21
N LEU A 84 16.06 2.61 6.03
CA LEU A 84 17.21 3.41 5.70
C LEU A 84 16.79 4.86 5.48
N GLN A 85 17.53 5.78 6.09
CA GLN A 85 17.52 7.19 5.69
C GLN A 85 18.25 7.35 4.37
N THR A 86 17.85 8.38 3.63
CA THR A 86 18.52 8.77 2.38
C THR A 86 20.03 8.92 2.58
N GLU A 87 20.43 9.58 3.66
CA GLU A 87 21.82 9.86 4.05
C GLU A 87 22.60 8.58 4.39
N GLN A 88 21.94 7.58 4.98
CA GLN A 88 22.58 6.31 5.32
C GLN A 88 22.94 5.52 4.07
N LEU A 89 22.04 5.51 3.07
CA LEU A 89 22.32 4.85 1.80
C LEU A 89 23.56 5.46 1.09
N GLN A 90 23.83 6.75 1.30
CA GLN A 90 25.01 7.44 0.74
C GLN A 90 26.33 7.02 1.38
N SER A 91 26.27 6.53 2.62
CA SER A 91 27.44 6.10 3.38
C SER A 91 27.88 4.67 3.07
N PHE A 92 27.07 3.92 2.31
CA PHE A 92 27.38 2.55 1.96
C PHE A 92 28.39 2.48 0.82
N ASP A 93 29.13 1.37 0.78
CA ASP A 93 29.96 1.05 -0.37
C ASP A 93 29.10 1.05 -1.65
N PRO A 94 29.61 1.63 -2.76
CA PRO A 94 28.83 1.74 -4.00
C PRO A 94 28.28 0.40 -4.52
N ASP A 95 29.00 -0.70 -4.29
CA ASP A 95 28.54 -2.06 -4.65
C ASP A 95 27.31 -2.49 -3.84
N ILE A 96 27.34 -2.31 -2.51
CA ILE A 96 26.22 -2.61 -1.63
C ILE A 96 25.03 -1.74 -2.00
N GLN A 97 25.27 -0.44 -2.21
CA GLN A 97 24.24 0.48 -2.62
C GLN A 97 23.57 0.03 -3.93
N GLN A 98 24.37 -0.31 -4.94
CA GLN A 98 23.86 -0.77 -6.22
C GLN A 98 22.99 -2.01 -6.06
N ARG A 99 23.47 -3.02 -5.32
CA ARG A 99 22.74 -4.28 -5.10
C ARG A 99 21.44 -4.08 -4.33
N ILE A 100 21.40 -3.17 -3.35
CA ILE A 100 20.17 -2.78 -2.66
C ILE A 100 19.17 -2.19 -3.66
N LEU A 101 19.59 -1.26 -4.51
CA LEU A 101 18.71 -0.63 -5.50
C LEU A 101 18.25 -1.61 -6.58
N GLU A 102 19.13 -2.50 -7.06
CA GLU A 102 18.77 -3.57 -8.00
C GLU A 102 17.68 -4.48 -7.41
N TYR A 103 17.82 -4.87 -6.14
CA TYR A 103 16.82 -5.66 -5.45
C TYR A 103 15.47 -4.92 -5.38
N GLN A 104 15.48 -3.62 -5.04
CA GLN A 104 14.25 -2.81 -5.04
C GLN A 104 13.56 -2.76 -6.41
N VAL A 105 14.31 -2.58 -7.50
CA VAL A 105 13.75 -2.60 -8.85
C VAL A 105 13.10 -3.94 -9.17
N ARG A 106 13.78 -5.06 -8.88
CA ARG A 106 13.23 -6.42 -9.12
C ARG A 106 11.93 -6.67 -8.37
N CYS A 107 11.85 -6.19 -7.13
CA CYS A 107 10.64 -6.28 -6.31
C CYS A 107 9.57 -5.24 -6.69
N LYS A 108 9.85 -4.35 -7.66
CA LYS A 108 9.00 -3.22 -8.05
C LYS A 108 8.66 -2.33 -6.85
N ARG A 109 9.65 -2.08 -5.99
CA ARG A 109 9.55 -1.33 -4.72
C ARG A 109 10.46 -0.11 -4.69
N GLY A 110 10.26 0.66 -3.63
CA GLY A 110 10.95 1.92 -3.37
C GLY A 110 10.50 3.02 -4.32
N GLN A 111 11.11 4.18 -4.15
CA GLN A 111 10.89 5.36 -4.99
C GLN A 111 11.76 5.33 -6.26
N LEU A 112 11.83 4.18 -6.93
CA LEU A 112 12.65 3.97 -8.12
C LEU A 112 11.82 4.13 -9.39
N TYR A 113 12.21 5.07 -10.24
CA TYR A 113 11.48 5.44 -11.45
C TYR A 113 12.37 5.40 -12.68
N LEU A 114 11.82 4.99 -13.81
CA LEU A 114 12.51 5.07 -15.10
C LEU A 114 12.83 6.53 -15.42
N GLU A 115 13.89 6.75 -16.20
CA GLU A 115 14.29 8.08 -16.70
C GLU A 115 13.11 8.87 -17.30
N SER A 116 12.19 8.19 -17.99
CA SER A 116 10.98 8.77 -18.59
C SER A 116 9.98 9.39 -17.59
N TRP A 117 10.22 9.25 -16.28
CA TRP A 117 9.48 9.96 -15.24
C TRP A 117 9.98 11.37 -15.00
N PHE A 118 11.24 11.62 -15.29
CA PHE A 118 11.87 12.91 -15.04
C PHE A 118 11.77 13.77 -16.29
N GLU A 119 11.09 14.91 -16.17
CA GLU A 119 11.09 15.94 -17.21
C GLU A 119 12.53 16.51 -17.34
N ASP A 120 12.98 16.92 -18.54
CA ASP A 120 14.37 17.30 -18.90
C ASP A 120 15.03 18.41 -18.04
N HIS A 121 14.34 18.93 -17.04
CA HIS A 121 14.74 20.06 -16.20
C HIS A 121 14.74 19.76 -14.70
N LEU A 122 14.45 18.52 -14.30
CA LEU A 122 14.51 18.16 -12.88
C LEU A 122 15.96 17.85 -12.47
N PRO A 123 16.47 18.47 -11.40
CA PRO A 123 17.82 18.19 -10.92
C PRO A 123 17.88 16.74 -10.43
N LEU A 124 18.50 15.88 -11.24
CA LEU A 124 18.78 14.49 -10.91
C LEU A 124 20.02 14.46 -10.01
N THR A 125 19.87 14.79 -8.73
CA THR A 125 20.90 14.46 -7.72
C THR A 125 20.76 13.03 -7.18
N SER A 126 19.78 12.32 -7.73
CA SER A 126 19.31 11.00 -7.36
C SER A 126 20.29 9.89 -7.76
N TYR A 127 20.41 8.87 -6.91
CA TYR A 127 21.14 7.64 -7.25
C TYR A 127 20.51 6.95 -8.45
N THR A 128 21.36 6.30 -9.25
CA THR A 128 20.91 5.55 -10.43
C THR A 128 21.32 4.12 -10.36
N VAL A 129 20.46 3.24 -10.86
CA VAL A 129 20.74 1.82 -11.02
C VAL A 129 20.30 1.39 -12.42
N THR A 130 21.07 0.52 -13.06
CA THR A 130 20.71 -0.04 -14.37
C THR A 130 20.33 -1.51 -14.19
N VAL A 131 19.10 -1.86 -14.52
CA VAL A 131 18.59 -3.23 -14.45
C VAL A 131 18.01 -3.57 -15.82
N GLU A 132 18.43 -4.70 -16.41
CA GLU A 132 17.95 -5.16 -17.72
C GLU A 132 18.08 -4.11 -18.84
N GLY A 133 19.15 -3.31 -18.80
CA GLY A 133 19.41 -2.25 -19.77
C GLY A 133 18.56 -0.99 -19.59
N GLN A 134 17.71 -0.93 -18.58
CA GLN A 134 16.91 0.24 -18.23
C GLN A 134 17.52 0.98 -17.05
N ARG A 135 17.59 2.31 -17.15
CA ARG A 135 18.10 3.18 -16.08
C ARG A 135 16.97 3.65 -15.19
N PHE A 136 17.11 3.38 -13.91
CA PHE A 136 16.21 3.81 -12.84
C PHE A 136 16.90 4.85 -11.97
N TYR A 137 16.11 5.79 -11.46
CA TYR A 137 16.53 6.86 -10.56
C TYR A 137 15.73 6.75 -9.26
N LEU A 138 16.44 6.84 -8.14
CA LEU A 138 15.83 6.87 -6.81
C LEU A 138 15.36 8.29 -6.48
N LEU A 139 14.05 8.54 -6.48
CA LEU A 139 13.47 9.80 -6.04
C LEU A 139 13.60 9.93 -4.51
N GLN A 140 14.42 10.89 -4.07
CA GLN A 140 14.66 11.16 -2.65
C GLN A 140 13.77 12.30 -2.13
N SER A 141 13.57 12.36 -0.82
CA SER A 141 12.75 13.42 -0.20
C SER A 141 13.29 14.82 -0.46
N ARG A 142 14.62 14.98 -0.49
CA ARG A 142 15.31 16.23 -0.85
C ARG A 142 14.96 16.67 -2.26
N ASP A 143 15.07 15.76 -3.24
CA ASP A 143 14.73 16.02 -4.63
C ASP A 143 13.24 16.39 -4.75
N TRP A 144 12.37 15.59 -4.13
CA TRP A 144 10.93 15.82 -4.11
C TRP A 144 10.55 17.19 -3.57
N ARG A 145 11.14 17.62 -2.46
CA ARG A 145 10.89 18.95 -1.85
C ARG A 145 11.39 20.09 -2.74
N SER A 146 12.43 19.87 -3.54
CA SER A 146 12.94 20.87 -4.47
C SER A 146 12.03 21.08 -5.69
N PHE A 147 11.18 20.11 -6.00
CA PHE A 147 10.26 20.19 -7.14
C PHE A 147 9.17 21.24 -6.90
N SER A 148 8.80 21.96 -7.97
CA SER A 148 7.69 22.89 -7.92
C SER A 148 6.39 22.16 -7.58
N ALA A 149 5.41 22.90 -7.03
CA ALA A 149 4.11 22.33 -6.70
C ALA A 149 3.42 21.68 -7.92
N ASP A 150 3.58 22.29 -9.11
CA ASP A 150 2.99 21.76 -10.34
C ASP A 150 3.66 20.46 -10.80
N VAL A 151 4.99 20.35 -10.68
CA VAL A 151 5.71 19.10 -10.96
C VAL A 151 5.23 18.00 -10.01
N ARG A 152 5.18 18.28 -8.71
CA ARG A 152 4.70 17.30 -7.70
C ARG A 152 3.26 16.84 -8.00
N LYS A 153 2.36 17.77 -8.34
CA LYS A 153 0.98 17.43 -8.74
C LYS A 153 0.95 16.54 -9.98
N ARG A 154 1.66 16.91 -11.05
CA ARG A 154 1.73 16.10 -12.28
C ARG A 154 2.28 14.71 -12.00
N TRP A 155 3.30 14.61 -11.15
CA TRP A 155 3.91 13.35 -10.74
C TRP A 155 2.91 12.43 -10.04
N ILE A 156 2.20 12.92 -9.02
CA ILE A 156 1.20 12.12 -8.30
C ILE A 156 0.07 11.67 -9.23
N LEU A 157 -0.41 12.55 -10.11
CA LEU A 157 -1.44 12.19 -11.07
C LEU A 157 -0.96 11.13 -12.08
N LYS A 158 0.30 11.20 -12.53
CA LYS A 158 0.92 10.16 -13.37
C LYS A 158 1.04 8.85 -12.60
N TRP A 159 1.54 8.90 -11.35
CA TRP A 159 1.66 7.75 -10.45
C TRP A 159 0.32 7.04 -10.23
N LEU A 160 -0.74 7.78 -9.89
CA LEU A 160 -2.07 7.20 -9.70
C LEU A 160 -2.60 6.50 -10.95
N ARG A 161 -2.36 7.05 -12.15
CA ARG A 161 -2.78 6.43 -13.42
C ARG A 161 -2.02 5.14 -13.70
N GLU A 162 -0.71 5.13 -13.47
CA GLU A 162 0.12 3.94 -13.67
C GLU A 162 -0.17 2.85 -12.64
N TRP A 163 -0.55 3.23 -11.41
CA TRP A 163 -0.99 2.28 -10.39
C TRP A 163 -2.32 1.61 -10.78
N HIS A 164 -3.31 2.38 -11.22
CA HIS A 164 -4.59 1.81 -11.70
C HIS A 164 -4.41 0.79 -12.83
N LYS A 165 -3.53 1.06 -13.80
CA LYS A 165 -3.23 0.11 -14.89
C LYS A 165 -2.67 -1.23 -14.40
N ARG A 166 -2.03 -1.27 -13.22
CA ARG A 166 -1.47 -2.51 -12.64
C ARG A 166 -2.56 -3.35 -11.99
N ASP A 167 -3.56 -2.72 -11.39
CA ASP A 167 -4.70 -3.38 -10.74
C ASP A 167 -5.78 -3.84 -11.74
N GLU A 168 -5.82 -3.28 -12.96
CA GLU A 168 -6.70 -3.78 -14.04
C GLU A 168 -6.43 -5.26 -14.42
N GLY A 169 -5.32 -5.85 -13.96
CA GLY A 169 -5.04 -7.29 -14.07
C GLY A 169 -5.47 -8.15 -12.87
N SER A 170 -5.82 -7.56 -11.73
CA SER A 170 -6.27 -8.29 -10.54
C SER A 170 -7.79 -8.43 -10.59
N ALA A 171 -8.25 -9.52 -11.22
CA ALA A 171 -9.63 -9.97 -11.29
C ALA A 171 -10.67 -8.83 -11.29
N ASP A 172 -11.11 -8.45 -12.50
CA ASP A 172 -12.48 -8.03 -12.71
C ASP A 172 -13.39 -9.12 -12.10
N VAL A 173 -13.72 -9.00 -10.82
CA VAL A 173 -14.97 -9.53 -10.31
C VAL A 173 -16.00 -8.65 -11.00
N ALA A 174 -16.38 -9.05 -12.21
CA ALA A 174 -17.59 -8.59 -12.83
C ALA A 174 -18.68 -8.81 -11.79
N ILE A 175 -19.12 -7.72 -11.16
CA ILE A 175 -20.35 -7.71 -10.38
C ILE A 175 -21.44 -7.82 -11.45
N ASP A 176 -21.67 -9.04 -11.88
CA ASP A 176 -22.66 -9.40 -12.88
C ASP A 176 -24.02 -8.94 -12.36
N GLY A 177 -24.53 -7.85 -12.93
CA GLY A 177 -25.96 -7.54 -13.13
C GLY A 177 -26.93 -7.56 -11.94
N ALA A 178 -26.49 -7.83 -10.71
CA ALA A 178 -27.32 -7.73 -9.53
C ALA A 178 -27.17 -6.32 -8.97
N ASP A 179 -28.29 -5.65 -8.81
CA ASP A 179 -28.50 -4.30 -8.28
C ASP A 179 -28.03 -4.17 -6.81
N VAL A 180 -26.75 -4.50 -6.55
CA VAL A 180 -26.11 -4.36 -5.25
C VAL A 180 -25.79 -2.89 -5.09
N ARG A 181 -26.79 -2.12 -4.66
CA ARG A 181 -26.59 -0.78 -4.10
C ARG A 181 -25.80 -0.94 -2.81
N VAL A 182 -24.48 -0.99 -2.95
CA VAL A 182 -23.53 -0.91 -1.86
C VAL A 182 -23.87 0.37 -1.08
N PRO A 183 -24.23 0.30 0.20
CA PRO A 183 -24.57 1.49 0.97
C PRO A 183 -23.30 2.30 1.24
N LEU A 184 -23.03 3.28 0.35
CA LEU A 184 -21.84 4.12 0.41
C LEU A 184 -21.70 4.84 1.76
N GLU A 185 -22.81 5.14 2.44
CA GLU A 185 -22.83 5.73 3.77
C GLU A 185 -22.12 4.85 4.82
N LEU A 186 -22.39 3.54 4.81
CA LEU A 186 -21.76 2.57 5.72
C LEU A 186 -20.28 2.39 5.36
N LEU A 187 -19.95 2.28 4.07
CA LEU A 187 -18.56 2.18 3.64
C LEU A 187 -17.76 3.44 4.01
N ASN A 188 -18.33 4.64 3.83
CA ASN A 188 -17.67 5.89 4.19
C ASN A 188 -17.44 6.02 5.70
N GLU A 189 -18.31 5.44 6.53
CA GLU A 189 -18.15 5.44 7.99
C GLU A 189 -16.92 4.65 8.44
N PHE A 190 -16.62 3.53 7.76
CA PHE A 190 -15.51 2.65 8.12
C PHE A 190 -14.29 2.78 7.21
N ALA A 191 -14.39 3.51 6.09
CA ALA A 191 -13.29 3.76 5.18
C ALA A 191 -12.19 4.57 5.88
N GLY A 192 -10.98 4.02 5.94
CA GLY A 192 -9.83 4.69 6.54
C GLY A 192 -9.81 4.72 8.07
N THR A 193 -10.80 4.14 8.76
CA THR A 193 -10.77 3.96 10.23
C THR A 193 -9.99 2.71 10.65
N PHE A 194 -9.52 1.93 9.69
CA PHE A 194 -8.86 0.63 9.85
C PHE A 194 -7.48 0.70 10.52
N ALA A 195 -6.83 1.86 10.48
CA ALA A 195 -5.47 2.08 10.94
C ALA A 195 -5.37 2.49 12.42
N ASP A 196 -6.27 3.36 12.85
CA ASP A 196 -6.03 4.20 14.03
C ASP A 196 -6.73 3.69 15.28
N ARG A 197 -7.58 2.68 15.15
CA ARG A 197 -8.36 2.07 16.24
C ARG A 197 -8.42 0.56 15.99
N SER A 198 -8.37 -0.25 17.05
CA SER A 198 -8.81 -1.65 17.00
C SER A 198 -10.28 -1.64 16.59
N GLY A 199 -10.51 -1.61 15.29
CA GLY A 199 -11.78 -1.41 14.64
C GLY A 199 -12.07 -2.58 13.71
N PRO A 200 -13.30 -2.66 13.20
CA PRO A 200 -13.68 -3.63 12.19
C PRO A 200 -12.71 -3.55 11.00
N ASN A 201 -12.11 -4.66 10.58
CA ASN A 201 -11.21 -4.68 9.41
C ASN A 201 -11.98 -4.85 8.09
N CYS A 202 -11.26 -4.83 6.97
CA CYS A 202 -11.82 -5.07 5.64
C CYS A 202 -12.58 -6.41 5.53
N PHE A 203 -12.19 -7.41 6.31
CA PHE A 203 -12.89 -8.69 6.39
C PHE A 203 -14.25 -8.56 7.10
N ALA A 204 -14.34 -7.85 8.22
CA ALA A 204 -15.63 -7.60 8.90
C ALA A 204 -16.60 -6.80 8.03
N ALA A 205 -16.10 -5.78 7.33
CA ALA A 205 -16.88 -5.01 6.37
C ALA A 205 -17.33 -5.87 5.17
N ALA A 206 -16.42 -6.65 4.58
CA ALA A 206 -16.76 -7.56 3.47
C ALA A 206 -17.78 -8.63 3.90
N ALA A 207 -17.63 -9.22 5.09
CA ALA A 207 -18.54 -10.21 5.64
C ALA A 207 -19.93 -9.59 5.90
N ALA A 208 -20.01 -8.41 6.51
CA ALA A 208 -21.27 -7.70 6.71
C ALA A 208 -21.96 -7.36 5.40
N MET A 209 -21.20 -6.92 4.40
CA MET A 209 -21.74 -6.60 3.07
C MET A 209 -22.17 -7.86 2.30
N ALA A 210 -21.46 -8.99 2.47
CA ALA A 210 -21.83 -10.27 1.86
C ALA A 210 -23.12 -10.84 2.48
N VAL A 211 -23.29 -10.69 3.80
CA VAL A 211 -24.47 -11.10 4.54
C VAL A 211 -25.69 -10.22 4.22
N CYS A 212 -25.50 -8.91 4.10
CA CYS A 212 -26.61 -7.95 4.03
C CYS A 212 -27.06 -7.64 2.59
N ARG A 213 -26.79 -8.52 1.61
CA ARG A 213 -27.20 -8.29 0.21
C ARG A 213 -28.70 -8.00 0.11
N SER A 214 -29.02 -6.83 -0.46
CA SER A 214 -30.30 -6.47 -1.10
C SER A 214 -31.43 -5.82 -0.27
N SER A 215 -31.19 -5.24 0.92
CA SER A 215 -32.25 -4.46 1.60
C SER A 215 -31.71 -3.33 2.48
N VAL A 216 -32.28 -2.12 2.32
CA VAL A 216 -32.02 -0.93 3.15
C VAL A 216 -32.30 -1.18 4.64
N GLN A 217 -33.14 -2.17 4.97
CA GLN A 217 -33.43 -2.56 6.35
C GLN A 217 -32.27 -3.32 7.03
N ASN A 218 -31.25 -3.77 6.29
CA ASN A 218 -30.12 -4.54 6.82
C ASN A 218 -28.88 -3.70 7.16
N LEU A 219 -28.98 -2.37 7.09
CA LEU A 219 -27.85 -1.46 7.37
C LEU A 219 -27.44 -1.42 8.84
N ALA A 220 -28.41 -1.40 9.76
CA ALA A 220 -28.14 -1.48 11.19
C ALA A 220 -27.51 -2.83 11.56
N GLN A 221 -27.96 -3.92 10.95
CA GLN A 221 -27.40 -5.26 11.15
C GLN A 221 -25.99 -5.38 10.60
N ALA A 222 -25.72 -4.82 9.41
CA ALA A 222 -24.38 -4.74 8.85
C ALA A 222 -23.44 -3.98 9.80
N ARG A 223 -23.91 -2.85 10.35
CA ARG A 223 -23.18 -2.05 11.33
C ARG A 223 -22.91 -2.83 12.63
N ASP A 224 -23.90 -3.52 13.17
CA ASP A 224 -23.75 -4.34 14.38
C ASP A 224 -22.77 -5.50 14.17
N LEU A 225 -22.80 -6.14 13.00
CA LEU A 225 -21.84 -7.19 12.65
C LEU A 225 -20.42 -6.63 12.53
N ILE A 226 -20.28 -5.47 11.89
CA ILE A 226 -19.01 -4.74 11.77
C ILE A 226 -18.46 -4.43 13.18
N PHE A 227 -19.24 -3.85 14.09
CA PHE A 227 -18.79 -3.56 15.47
C PHE A 227 -18.52 -4.81 16.31
N SER A 228 -19.22 -5.91 16.04
CA SER A 228 -19.01 -7.18 16.74
C SER A 228 -17.63 -7.77 16.46
N TRP A 229 -16.92 -7.33 15.42
CA TRP A 229 -15.55 -7.76 15.09
C TRP A 229 -14.56 -7.64 16.25
N LEU A 230 -14.77 -6.67 17.15
CA LEU A 230 -13.94 -6.49 18.35
C LEU A 230 -14.04 -7.67 19.33
N HIS A 231 -15.03 -8.53 19.14
CA HIS A 231 -15.24 -9.77 19.88
C HIS A 231 -15.42 -10.91 18.88
N GLN A 232 -14.30 -11.55 18.53
CA GLN A 232 -14.20 -12.59 17.49
C GLN A 232 -15.30 -13.66 17.59
N GLU A 233 -15.60 -14.15 18.78
CA GLU A 233 -16.56 -15.24 18.98
C GLU A 233 -18.04 -14.79 18.87
N PRO A 234 -18.47 -13.66 19.45
CA PRO A 234 -19.73 -13.00 19.08
C PRO A 234 -19.87 -12.70 17.59
N PHE A 235 -18.81 -12.21 16.93
CA PHE A 235 -18.81 -11.94 15.49
C PHE A 235 -19.12 -13.20 14.68
N PHE A 236 -18.41 -14.30 14.92
CA PHE A 236 -18.62 -15.55 14.18
C PHE A 236 -19.99 -16.18 14.48
N ARG A 237 -20.52 -16.05 15.70
CA ARG A 237 -21.88 -16.52 16.02
C ARG A 237 -22.95 -15.73 15.27
N LEU A 238 -22.81 -14.40 15.21
CA LEU A 238 -23.74 -13.55 14.46
C LEU A 238 -23.64 -13.82 12.96
N LEU A 239 -22.43 -13.91 12.41
CA LEU A 239 -22.18 -14.25 11.02
C LEU A 239 -22.82 -15.60 10.65
N LYS A 240 -22.64 -16.62 11.50
CA LYS A 240 -23.24 -17.94 11.32
C LYS A 240 -24.77 -17.90 11.39
N ALA A 241 -25.35 -17.21 12.36
CA ALA A 241 -26.80 -17.06 12.48
C ALA A 241 -27.42 -16.39 11.24
N HIS A 242 -26.72 -15.43 10.64
CA HIS A 242 -27.15 -14.79 9.41
C HIS A 242 -27.02 -15.67 8.17
N LEU A 243 -25.97 -16.50 8.09
CA LEU A 243 -25.79 -17.49 7.02
C LEU A 243 -26.79 -18.66 7.12
N GLU A 244 -27.27 -18.97 8.33
CA GLU A 244 -28.29 -20.00 8.57
C GLU A 244 -29.71 -19.51 8.30
N THR A 245 -29.96 -18.19 8.38
CA THR A 245 -31.27 -17.57 8.17
C THR A 245 -31.49 -17.04 6.74
N GLY A 246 -30.42 -16.69 6.02
CA GLY A 246 -30.45 -16.35 4.60
C GLY A 246 -29.83 -17.45 3.75
N ALA A 247 -30.45 -17.81 2.61
CA ALA A 247 -30.10 -18.94 1.75
C ALA A 247 -28.66 -18.92 1.17
N MET A 248 -27.63 -19.18 1.97
CA MET A 248 -26.26 -19.37 1.50
C MET A 248 -25.53 -20.41 2.38
N ARG A 249 -25.44 -21.66 1.90
CA ARG A 249 -24.45 -22.62 2.41
C ARG A 249 -23.08 -22.23 1.86
N LEU A 250 -22.32 -21.45 2.60
CA LEU A 250 -20.86 -21.39 2.41
C LEU A 250 -20.26 -22.57 3.18
N SER A 251 -19.98 -23.67 2.48
CA SER A 251 -19.13 -24.73 3.00
C SER A 251 -17.68 -24.24 2.98
N PHE A 252 -17.11 -24.04 4.16
CA PHE A 252 -15.67 -23.93 4.34
C PHE A 252 -15.17 -25.34 4.69
N GLU A 253 -14.59 -26.02 3.72
CA GLU A 253 -13.66 -27.15 3.94
C GLU A 253 -12.23 -26.60 3.96
#